data_AF-A0A285TU35-F1
#
_entry.id   AF-A0A285TU35-F1
#
_cell.length_a   1.000
_cell.length_b   1.000
_cell.length_c   1.000
_cell.angle_alpha   90.00
_cell.angle_beta   90.00
_cell.angle_gamma   90.00
#
_symmetry.space_group_name_H-M   'P 1'
#
loop_
_entity.id
_entity.type
_entity.pdbx_description
1 polymer ?
#
loop_
_entity_poly.entity_id
_entity_poly.type
_entity_poly.pdbx_seq_one_letter_code
_entity_poly.pdbx_strand_id
1 'polypeptide(L)'
;MSEIVIPAATIRATREDTSLEQLCFEFAHQVLGDPRKAARLKGYVEAAIEANPGIAAAGLVLPLGTEIRLPEWRISNRVEQVRLWD
;
A
#
# COMPACT_ATOMS: atom_id res chain seq x y z
N MET A 1 -3.77 22.96 -1.78
CA MET A 1 -3.39 21.84 -0.88
C MET A 1 -4.11 20.62 -1.41
N SER A 2 -3.39 19.68 -2.00
CA SER A 2 -4.01 18.60 -2.77
C SER A 2 -3.74 17.28 -2.05
N GLU A 3 -4.79 16.70 -1.49
CA GLU A 3 -4.81 15.30 -1.10
C GLU A 3 -4.90 14.47 -2.39
N ILE A 4 -4.06 13.45 -2.53
CA ILE A 4 -4.12 12.53 -3.67
C ILE A 4 -4.85 11.28 -3.20
N VAL A 5 -5.88 10.91 -3.93
CA VAL A 5 -6.68 9.70 -3.66
C VAL A 5 -6.14 8.57 -4.52
N ILE A 6 -5.81 7.45 -3.88
CA ILE A 6 -5.57 6.17 -4.55
C ILE A 6 -6.86 5.36 -4.46
N PRO A 7 -7.45 4.94 -5.59
CA PRO A 7 -8.75 4.30 -5.59
C PRO A 7 -8.69 2.90 -4.96
N ALA A 8 -9.80 2.45 -4.40
CA ALA A 8 -9.96 1.06 -4.00
C ALA A 8 -9.85 0.14 -5.22
N ALA A 9 -9.24 -1.02 -5.05
CA ALA A 9 -9.06 -2.01 -6.10
C ALA A 9 -9.05 -3.43 -5.55
N THR A 10 -9.35 -4.41 -6.39
CA THR A 10 -9.06 -5.81 -6.11
C THR A 10 -7.92 -6.24 -7.01
N ILE A 11 -6.85 -6.73 -6.41
CA ILE A 11 -5.65 -7.18 -7.11
C ILE A 11 -5.37 -8.63 -6.80
N ARG A 12 -4.61 -9.29 -7.68
CA ARG A 12 -4.22 -10.69 -7.52
C ARG A 12 -2.71 -10.80 -7.38
N ALA A 13 -2.24 -11.61 -6.43
CA ALA A 13 -0.83 -11.97 -6.33
C ALA A 13 -0.44 -12.83 -7.54
N THR A 14 0.37 -12.29 -8.45
CA THR A 14 0.79 -12.98 -9.69
C THR A 14 2.19 -13.58 -9.61
N ARG A 15 2.94 -13.32 -8.53
CA ARG A 15 4.27 -13.85 -8.29
C ARG A 15 4.28 -14.70 -7.01
N GLU A 16 5.15 -15.70 -6.99
CA GLU A 16 5.25 -16.69 -5.91
C GLU A 16 5.97 -16.15 -4.66
N ASP A 17 6.67 -15.03 -4.76
CA ASP A 17 7.53 -14.43 -3.73
C ASP A 17 6.97 -13.11 -3.18
N THR A 18 5.71 -12.80 -3.47
CA THR A 18 5.13 -11.49 -3.19
C THR A 18 4.52 -11.38 -1.80
N SER A 19 4.89 -10.32 -1.08
CA SER A 19 4.27 -9.95 0.20
C SER A 19 3.10 -8.97 0.02
N LEU A 20 2.26 -8.86 1.05
CA LEU A 20 1.17 -7.88 1.08
C LEU A 20 1.69 -6.43 0.97
N GLU A 21 2.79 -6.12 1.66
CA GLU A 21 3.43 -4.81 1.61
C GLU A 21 3.90 -4.47 0.20
N GLN A 22 4.58 -5.43 -0.47
CA GLN A 22 5.05 -5.25 -1.84
C GLN A 22 3.88 -4.97 -2.79
N LEU A 23 2.78 -5.73 -2.70
CA LEU A 23 1.60 -5.48 -3.54
C LEU A 23 0.98 -4.11 -3.33
N CYS A 24 0.85 -3.69 -2.07
CA CYS A 24 0.27 -2.38 -1.77
C CYS A 24 1.15 -1.26 -2.33
N PHE A 25 2.47 -1.37 -2.17
CA PHE A 25 3.42 -0.41 -2.71
C PHE A 25 3.41 -0.37 -4.24
N GLU A 26 3.44 -1.53 -4.90
CA GLU A 26 3.39 -1.65 -6.36
C GLU A 26 2.12 -1.01 -6.93
N PHE A 27 0.97 -1.28 -6.33
CA PHE A 27 -0.30 -0.66 -6.73
C PHE A 27 -0.28 0.86 -6.55
N ALA A 28 0.17 1.35 -5.39
CA ALA A 28 0.28 2.78 -5.15
C ALA A 28 1.25 3.46 -6.12
N HIS A 29 2.39 2.82 -6.41
CA HIS A 29 3.37 3.30 -7.38
C HIS A 29 2.78 3.36 -8.79
N GLN A 30 2.04 2.33 -9.21
CA GLN A 30 1.37 2.29 -10.51
C GLN A 30 0.33 3.42 -10.65
N VAL A 31 -0.46 3.71 -9.61
CA VAL A 31 -1.46 4.79 -9.63
C VAL A 31 -0.81 6.18 -9.64
N LEU A 32 0.27 6.36 -8.89
CA LEU A 32 0.89 7.68 -8.67
C LEU A 32 1.97 8.04 -9.68
N GLY A 33 2.57 7.06 -10.36
CA GLY A 33 3.69 7.25 -11.29
C GLY A 33 4.99 7.79 -10.66
N ASP A 34 5.04 7.93 -9.33
CA ASP A 34 6.18 8.48 -8.60
C ASP A 34 6.46 7.63 -7.34
N PRO A 35 7.59 6.91 -7.29
CA PRO A 35 7.89 6.03 -6.16
C PRO A 35 8.12 6.80 -4.86
N ARG A 36 8.53 8.08 -4.94
CA ARG A 36 8.70 8.93 -3.74
C ARG A 36 7.36 9.32 -3.13
N LYS A 37 6.30 9.43 -3.95
CA LYS A 37 4.94 9.65 -3.43
C LYS A 37 4.36 8.38 -2.83
N ALA A 38 4.56 7.24 -3.48
CA ALA A 38 4.12 5.94 -2.97
C ALA A 38 4.77 5.61 -1.61
N ALA A 39 6.07 5.90 -1.45
CA ALA A 39 6.78 5.68 -0.18
C ALA A 39 6.27 6.55 1.00
N ARG A 40 5.41 7.54 0.75
CA ARG A 40 4.81 8.39 1.80
C ARG A 40 3.49 7.86 2.31
N LEU A 41 2.98 6.79 1.71
CA LEU A 41 1.80 6.07 2.19
C LEU A 41 2.09 5.53 3.59
N LYS A 42 1.20 5.77 4.55
CA LYS A 42 1.32 5.29 5.94
C LYS A 42 0.09 4.49 6.32
N GLY A 43 0.26 3.45 7.13
CA GLY A 43 -0.85 2.64 7.65
C GLY A 43 -1.57 1.80 6.59
N TYR A 44 -1.01 1.67 5.40
CA TYR A 44 -1.70 1.06 4.26
C TYR A 44 -1.73 -0.46 4.31
N VAL A 45 -0.70 -1.08 4.90
CA VAL A 45 -0.65 -2.53 5.11
C VAL A 45 -1.70 -2.91 6.15
N GLU A 46 -1.81 -2.15 7.23
CA GLU A 46 -2.81 -2.33 8.28
C GLU A 46 -4.22 -2.17 7.72
N ALA A 47 -4.47 -1.12 6.91
CA ALA A 47 -5.75 -0.94 6.22
C ALA A 47 -6.06 -2.10 5.25
N ALA A 48 -5.05 -2.64 4.56
CA ALA A 48 -5.22 -3.81 3.72
C ALA A 48 -5.51 -5.09 4.53
N ILE A 49 -4.90 -5.26 5.70
CA ILE A 49 -5.18 -6.38 6.60
C ILE A 49 -6.63 -6.29 7.12
N GLU A 50 -7.07 -5.10 7.52
CA GLU A 50 -8.45 -4.87 7.98
C GLU A 50 -9.48 -5.17 6.88
N ALA A 51 -9.18 -4.79 5.64
CA ALA A 51 -10.01 -5.07 4.47
C ALA A 51 -10.03 -6.57 4.07
N ASN A 52 -9.08 -7.37 4.54
CA ASN A 52 -8.94 -8.80 4.21
C ASN A 52 -8.75 -9.66 5.47
N PRO A 53 -9.83 -9.91 6.24
CA PRO A 53 -9.75 -10.78 7.41
C PRO A 53 -9.13 -12.13 7.10
N GLY A 54 -8.13 -12.53 7.88
CA GLY A 54 -7.41 -13.81 7.71
C GLY A 54 -6.20 -13.74 6.78
N ILE A 55 -5.94 -12.63 6.08
CA ILE A 55 -4.78 -12.52 5.19
C ILE A 55 -3.44 -12.67 5.93
N ALA A 56 -3.38 -12.22 7.19
CA ALA A 56 -2.19 -12.36 8.03
C ALA A 56 -1.82 -13.83 8.31
N ALA A 57 -2.78 -14.75 8.26
CA ALA A 57 -2.54 -16.18 8.44
C ALA A 57 -1.83 -16.82 7.23
N ALA A 58 -1.83 -16.16 6.07
CA ALA A 58 -1.10 -16.61 4.88
C ALA A 58 0.43 -16.52 5.05
N GLY A 59 0.91 -15.80 6.06
CA GLY A 59 2.33 -15.60 6.32
C GLY A 59 2.92 -14.41 5.56
N LEU A 60 4.25 -14.34 5.51
CA LEU A 60 4.98 -13.22 4.91
C LEU A 60 4.82 -13.16 3.38
N VAL A 61 4.75 -14.33 2.76
CA VAL A 61 4.62 -14.50 1.31
C VAL A 61 3.20 -14.98 1.02
N LEU A 62 2.50 -14.26 0.17
CA LEU A 62 1.14 -14.61 -0.21
C LEU A 62 1.17 -15.78 -1.21
N PRO A 63 0.29 -16.79 -1.05
CA PRO A 63 0.12 -17.83 -2.05
C PRO A 63 -0.19 -17.22 -3.43
N LEU A 64 0.35 -17.83 -4.48
CA LEU A 64 0.07 -17.43 -5.85
C LEU A 64 -1.44 -17.46 -6.13
N GLY A 65 -1.94 -16.41 -6.77
CA GLY A 65 -3.36 -16.29 -7.11
C GLY A 65 -4.24 -15.76 -5.98
N THR A 66 -3.69 -15.48 -4.79
CA THR A 66 -4.43 -14.81 -3.70
C THR A 66 -5.05 -13.52 -4.21
N GLU A 67 -6.34 -13.32 -3.97
CA GLU A 67 -7.04 -12.07 -4.26
C GLU A 67 -7.07 -11.18 -3.02
N ILE A 68 -6.67 -9.92 -3.17
CA ILE A 68 -6.53 -8.94 -2.10
C ILE A 68 -7.38 -7.72 -2.44
N ARG A 69 -8.18 -7.28 -1.47
CA ARG A 69 -8.94 -6.03 -1.52
C ARG A 69 -8.10 -4.89 -0.97
N LEU A 70 -7.73 -3.94 -1.82
CA LEU A 70 -7.08 -2.71 -1.40
C LEU A 70 -8.14 -1.63 -1.19
N PRO A 71 -8.22 -1.02 0.01
CA PRO A 71 -9.15 0.07 0.25
C PRO A 71 -8.69 1.36 -0.45
N GLU A 72 -9.56 2.37 -0.47
CA GLU A 72 -9.15 3.72 -0.88
C GLU A 72 -8.09 4.24 0.09
N TRP A 73 -7.00 4.79 -0.42
CA TRP A 73 -5.99 5.47 0.39
C TRP A 73 -5.88 6.95 0.05
N ARG A 74 -5.51 7.74 1.06
CA ARG A 74 -5.30 9.18 0.92
C ARG A 74 -3.87 9.51 1.30
N ILE A 75 -3.18 10.21 0.40
CA ILE A 75 -1.83 10.72 0.65
C ILE A 75 -1.87 12.23 0.74
N SER A 76 -1.34 12.75 1.84
CA SER A 76 -1.01 14.15 1.96
C SER A 76 0.29 14.45 1.21
N ASN A 77 0.25 15.38 0.25
CA ASN A 77 1.47 15.86 -0.40
C ASN A 77 2.33 16.77 0.51
N ARG A 78 1.88 17.05 1.74
CA ARG A 78 2.59 17.89 2.72
C ARG A 78 3.90 17.24 3.17
N VAL A 79 5.03 17.87 2.86
CA VAL A 79 6.33 17.52 3.44
C VAL A 79 6.50 18.38 4.68
N GLU A 80 6.47 17.79 5.86
CA GLU A 80 6.89 18.48 7.08
C GLU A 80 8.40 18.32 7.22
N GLN A 81 9.13 19.44 7.16
CA GLN A 81 10.54 19.46 7.52
C GLN A 81 10.63 19.69 9.03
N VAL A 82 11.26 18.75 9.72
CA VAL A 82 11.60 18.90 11.14
C VAL A 82 13.12 18.99 11.23
N ARG A 83 13.63 20.03 11.91
CA ARG A 83 15.04 20.06 12.31
C ARG A 83 15.23 19.04 13.42
N LEU A 84 16.12 18.08 13.20
CA LEU A 84 16.45 17.07 14.20
C LEU A 84 17.46 17.61 15.24
N TRP A 85 18.20 18.66 14.89
CA TRP A 85 19.24 19.27 15.73
C TRP A 85 19.25 20.80 15.51
N ASP A 86 19.69 21.55 16.52
CA ASP A 86 19.85 23.01 16.47
C ASP A 86 21.07 23.42 15.63
#